data_AF-A0A9E2AFB5-F1
#
_entry.id   AF-A0A9E2AFB5-F1
#
_cell.length_a   1.000
_cell.length_b   1.000
_cell.length_c   1.000
_cell.angle_alpha   90.00
_cell.angle_beta   90.00
_cell.angle_gamma   90.00
#
_symmetry.space_group_name_H-M   'P 1'
#
loop_
_entity.id
_entity.type
_entity.pdbx_description
1 polymer ?
#
loop_
_entity_poly.entity_id
_entity_poly.type
_entity_poly.pdbx_seq_one_letter_code
_entity_poly.pdbx_strand_id
1 'polypeptide(L)'
;MIDYGLMVSMIIAFGLPSLVGSWWMVSGRDGPVGFLDVALGPAFAGLAVGRLTTLALDDPSSIGSISDMLIIRSGVEFWPGVAAAIAAVLVSAHLGLVSPSQRMAELAPLAMIGYAGYEAACIFRDGCFGPASAIGLRPPGLATTMLPVGWFVAAAVGVGALG
;
A
#
# COMPACT_ATOMS: atom_id res chain seq x y z
N MET A 1 6.48 18.85 -7.00
CA MET A 1 5.70 18.33 -8.15
C MET A 1 5.60 16.83 -7.91
N ILE A 2 4.38 16.28 -7.89
CA ILE A 2 4.20 14.83 -7.75
C ILE A 2 4.73 14.20 -9.05
N ASP A 3 5.69 13.28 -8.92
CA ASP A 3 6.20 12.50 -10.05
C ASP A 3 5.05 11.66 -10.65
N TYR A 4 4.95 11.64 -11.98
CA TYR A 4 3.93 10.87 -12.70
C TYR A 4 3.91 9.40 -12.26
N GLY A 5 5.07 8.79 -12.04
CA GLY A 5 5.18 7.41 -11.57
C GLY A 5 4.60 7.23 -10.17
N LEU A 6 4.80 8.21 -9.29
CA LEU A 6 4.24 8.20 -7.94
C LEU A 6 2.72 8.36 -7.96
N MET A 7 2.20 9.27 -8.78
CA MET A 7 0.76 9.49 -8.94
C MET A 7 0.05 8.22 -9.44
N VAL A 8 0.59 7.58 -10.49
CA VAL A 8 0.04 6.34 -11.04
C VAL A 8 0.08 5.22 -10.01
N SER A 9 1.16 5.10 -9.24
CA SER A 9 1.26 4.07 -8.19
C SER A 9 0.24 4.27 -7.06
N MET A 10 -0.06 5.52 -6.67
CA MET A 10 -1.09 5.79 -5.68
C MET A 10 -2.48 5.45 -6.22
N ILE A 11 -2.78 5.83 -7.47
CA ILE A 11 -4.06 5.50 -8.10
C ILE A 11 -4.24 3.98 -8.17
N ILE A 12 -3.20 3.24 -8.54
CA ILE A 12 -3.26 1.78 -8.63
C ILE A 12 -3.40 1.15 -7.23
N ALA A 13 -2.58 1.56 -6.27
CA ALA A 13 -2.55 0.99 -4.93
C ALA A 13 -3.82 1.25 -4.12
N PHE A 14 -4.51 2.38 -4.33
CA PHE A 14 -5.80 2.68 -3.68
C PHE A 14 -7.00 2.27 -4.55
N GLY A 15 -6.89 2.45 -5.87
CA GLY A 15 -7.97 2.20 -6.81
C GLY A 15 -8.27 0.71 -6.97
N LEU A 16 -7.25 -0.16 -7.04
CA LEU A 16 -7.47 -1.61 -7.18
C LEU A 16 -8.19 -2.20 -5.95
N PRO A 17 -7.74 -1.99 -4.70
CA PRO A 17 -8.48 -2.48 -3.54
C PRO A 17 -9.87 -1.89 -3.42
N SER A 18 -10.07 -0.62 -3.81
CA SER A 18 -11.39 0.02 -3.77
C SER A 18 -12.36 -0.54 -4.81
N LEU A 19 -11.89 -0.80 -6.02
CA LEU A 19 -12.66 -1.46 -7.07
C LEU A 19 -13.02 -2.89 -6.66
N VAL A 20 -12.03 -3.66 -6.19
CA VAL A 20 -12.28 -5.04 -5.76
C VAL A 20 -13.19 -5.07 -4.52
N GLY A 21 -12.97 -4.21 -3.54
CA GLY A 21 -13.79 -4.09 -2.34
C GLY A 21 -15.22 -3.62 -2.62
N SER A 22 -15.48 -2.95 -3.75
CA SER A 22 -16.84 -2.62 -4.17
C SER A 22 -17.62 -3.84 -4.70
N TRP A 23 -16.91 -4.88 -5.15
CA TRP A 23 -17.50 -6.12 -5.66
C TRP A 23 -17.46 -7.25 -4.62
N TRP A 24 -16.55 -7.15 -3.64
CA TRP A 24 -16.38 -8.10 -2.56
C TRP A 24 -17.13 -7.61 -1.31
N MET A 25 -18.34 -8.13 -1.08
CA MET A 25 -19.05 -7.86 0.17
C MET A 25 -18.36 -8.60 1.32
N VAL A 26 -17.67 -7.86 2.18
CA VAL A 26 -17.18 -8.37 3.47
C VAL A 26 -18.41 -8.70 4.32
N SER A 27 -18.78 -9.97 4.33
CA SER A 27 -19.97 -10.47 5.03
C SER A 27 -19.63 -10.65 6.51
N GLY A 28 -19.60 -9.54 7.26
CA GLY A 28 -19.41 -9.54 8.71
C GLY A 28 -20.65 -10.04 9.45
N ARG A 29 -20.45 -10.46 10.72
CA ARG A 29 -21.49 -11.03 11.60
C ARG A 29 -22.67 -10.09 11.91
N ASP A 30 -22.50 -8.77 11.70
CA ASP A 30 -23.48 -7.73 12.01
C ASP A 30 -24.17 -7.12 10.76
N GLY A 31 -24.00 -7.74 9.59
CA GLY A 31 -24.50 -7.22 8.31
C GLY A 31 -23.39 -6.65 7.42
N PRO A 32 -23.74 -6.10 6.24
CA PRO A 32 -22.75 -5.54 5.32
C PRO A 32 -22.18 -4.24 5.89
N VAL A 33 -21.02 -4.33 6.55
CA VAL A 33 -20.18 -3.15 6.84
C VAL A 33 -19.37 -2.87 5.59
N GLY A 34 -19.39 -1.63 5.11
CA GLY A 34 -18.73 -1.26 3.86
C GLY A 34 -17.21 -1.45 3.97
N PHE A 35 -16.58 -1.93 2.90
CA PHE A 35 -15.12 -2.03 2.77
C PHE A 35 -14.40 -0.74 3.21
N LEU A 36 -14.93 0.41 2.80
CA LEU A 36 -14.39 1.72 3.15
C LEU A 36 -14.46 1.98 4.66
N ASP A 37 -15.48 1.50 5.36
CA ASP A 37 -15.63 1.78 6.80
C ASP A 37 -14.55 1.08 7.63
N VAL A 38 -14.08 -0.09 7.17
CA VAL A 38 -13.12 -0.92 7.92
C VAL A 38 -11.69 -0.71 7.44
N ALA A 39 -11.46 -0.49 6.14
CA ALA A 39 -10.11 -0.39 5.57
C ALA A 39 -9.56 1.04 5.52
N LEU A 40 -10.42 2.06 5.42
CA LEU A 40 -9.99 3.44 5.21
C LEU A 40 -9.27 4.00 6.44
N GLY A 41 -9.78 3.73 7.65
CA GLY A 41 -9.18 4.17 8.91
C GLY A 41 -7.74 3.67 9.09
N PRO A 42 -7.50 2.34 9.03
CA PRO A 42 -6.15 1.78 9.09
C PRO A 42 -5.21 2.28 7.98
N ALA A 43 -5.71 2.44 6.75
CA ALA A 43 -4.92 2.95 5.63
C ALA A 43 -4.44 4.40 5.89
N PHE A 44 -5.33 5.28 6.38
CA PHE A 44 -4.95 6.64 6.74
C PHE A 44 -4.01 6.69 7.95
N ALA A 45 -4.25 5.85 8.96
CA ALA A 45 -3.37 5.76 10.13
C ALA A 45 -1.95 5.37 9.71
N GLY A 46 -1.82 4.35 8.85
CA GLY A 46 -0.53 3.94 8.31
C GLY A 46 0.15 5.02 7.46
N LEU A 47 -0.59 5.66 6.55
CA LEU A 47 -0.06 6.72 5.71
C LEU A 47 0.42 7.92 6.54
N ALA A 48 -0.38 8.34 7.51
CA ALA A 48 -0.06 9.46 8.39
C ALA A 48 1.18 9.16 9.22
N VAL A 49 1.25 8.00 9.89
CA VAL A 49 2.41 7.63 10.71
C VAL A 49 3.66 7.42 9.87
N GLY A 50 3.55 6.74 8.72
CA GLY A 50 4.69 6.57 7.82
C GLY A 50 5.24 7.92 7.33
N ARG A 51 4.36 8.85 6.97
CA ARG A 51 4.73 10.20 6.54
C ARG A 51 5.40 11.00 7.66
N LEU A 52 4.80 11.01 8.85
CA LEU A 52 5.36 11.67 10.02
C LEU A 52 6.73 11.10 10.39
N THR A 53 6.90 9.78 10.26
CA THR A 53 8.19 9.15 10.54
C THR A 53 9.26 9.57 9.53
N THR A 54 8.93 9.61 8.22
CA THR A 54 9.87 10.12 7.21
C THR A 54 10.27 11.57 7.49
N LEU A 55 9.30 12.43 7.84
CA LEU A 55 9.59 13.81 8.20
C LEU A 55 10.49 13.91 9.44
N ALA A 56 10.25 13.09 10.46
CA ALA A 56 11.08 13.08 11.66
C ALA A 56 12.53 12.63 11.40
N LEU A 57 12.75 11.76 10.41
CA LEU A 57 14.08 11.23 10.08
C LEU A 57 14.84 12.13 9.08
N ASP A 58 14.17 12.59 8.02
CA ASP A 58 14.83 13.26 6.90
C ASP A 58 14.80 14.79 7.00
N ASP A 59 13.73 15.37 7.55
CA ASP A 59 13.59 16.83 7.67
C ASP A 59 12.65 17.24 8.83
N PRO A 60 13.14 17.15 10.09
CA PRO A 60 12.32 17.43 11.27
C PRO A 60 11.90 18.90 11.37
N SER A 61 12.56 19.81 10.63
CA SER A 61 12.23 21.24 10.61
C SER A 61 10.88 21.52 9.93
N SER A 62 10.45 20.63 9.04
CA SER A 62 9.18 20.72 8.29
C SER A 62 7.94 20.30 9.10
N ILE A 63 8.07 19.77 10.32
CA ILE A 63 6.94 19.31 11.15
C ILE A 63 6.03 20.46 11.60
N GLY A 64 6.52 21.71 11.62
CA GLY A 64 5.75 22.89 12.02
C GLY A 64 4.86 23.51 10.94
N SER A 65 4.97 23.06 9.67
CA SER A 65 4.29 23.66 8.51
C SER A 65 3.40 22.63 7.82
N ILE A 66 2.07 22.76 7.95
CA ILE A 66 1.09 21.85 7.32
C ILE A 66 1.31 21.76 5.80
N SER A 67 1.70 22.87 5.18
CA SER A 67 1.99 22.90 3.74
C SER A 67 3.20 22.03 3.39
N ASP A 68 4.27 22.07 4.18
CA ASP A 68 5.47 21.26 3.92
C ASP A 68 5.28 19.79 4.30
N MET A 69 4.43 19.51 5.29
CA MET A 69 4.00 18.14 5.60
C MET A 69 3.22 17.51 4.45
N LEU A 70 2.32 18.28 3.80
CA LEU A 70 1.48 17.84 2.68
C LEU A 70 2.20 17.85 1.32
N ILE A 71 3.26 18.66 1.16
CA ILE A 71 4.08 18.65 -0.05
C ILE A 71 4.96 17.40 -0.05
N ILE A 72 4.55 16.41 -0.85
CA ILE A 72 5.26 15.14 -1.06
C ILE A 72 6.58 15.41 -1.82
N ARG A 73 7.63 15.80 -1.09
CA ARG A 73 9.03 15.81 -1.59
C ARG A 73 9.81 14.57 -1.14
N SER A 74 9.41 13.94 -0.04
CA SER A 74 10.02 12.71 0.49
C SER A 74 9.00 11.58 0.56
N GLY A 75 9.49 10.34 0.71
CA GLY A 75 8.68 9.13 0.73
C GLY A 75 7.78 8.99 1.97
N VAL A 76 7.35 7.75 2.20
CA VAL A 76 6.60 7.32 3.39
C VAL A 76 7.34 6.12 3.96
N GLU A 77 7.68 6.16 5.25
CA GLU A 77 8.36 5.05 5.90
C GLU A 77 7.43 3.84 5.99
N PHE A 78 7.87 2.73 5.38
CA PHE A 78 7.04 1.55 5.22
C PHE A 78 6.71 0.88 6.56
N TRP A 79 7.72 0.54 7.36
CA TRP A 79 7.53 -0.24 8.60
C TRP A 79 6.70 0.49 9.67
N PRO A 80 6.96 1.77 9.98
CA PRO A 80 6.12 2.54 10.90
C PRO A 80 4.67 2.64 10.41
N GLY A 81 4.48 2.83 9.10
CA GLY A 81 3.14 2.87 8.51
C GLY A 81 2.40 1.54 8.64
N VAL A 82 3.07 0.42 8.34
CA VAL A 82 2.50 -0.93 8.51
C VAL A 82 2.15 -1.20 9.99
N ALA A 83 3.04 -0.87 10.91
CA ALA A 83 2.79 -1.05 12.35
C ALA A 83 1.58 -0.25 12.83
N ALA A 84 1.45 1.00 12.40
CA ALA A 84 0.31 1.85 12.74
C ALA A 84 -1.00 1.34 12.11
N ALA A 85 -0.97 0.87 10.87
CA ALA A 85 -2.13 0.27 10.23
C ALA A 85 -2.60 -0.99 10.98
N ILE A 86 -1.67 -1.89 11.35
CA ILE A 86 -2.00 -3.08 12.15
C ILE A 86 -2.59 -2.67 13.50
N ALA A 87 -1.98 -1.70 14.21
CA ALA A 87 -2.52 -1.21 15.47
C ALA A 87 -3.95 -0.67 15.33
N ALA A 88 -4.23 0.10 14.27
CA ALA A 88 -5.56 0.60 13.98
C ALA A 88 -6.58 -0.53 13.69
N VAL A 89 -6.16 -1.60 13.00
CA VAL A 89 -6.99 -2.80 12.79
C VAL A 89 -7.28 -3.51 14.11
N LEU A 90 -6.30 -3.64 15.00
CA LEU A 90 -6.49 -4.29 16.30
C LEU A 90 -7.43 -3.47 17.20
N VAL A 91 -7.31 -2.14 17.19
CA VAL A 91 -8.22 -1.24 17.90
C VAL A 91 -9.64 -1.34 17.33
N SER A 92 -9.79 -1.36 16.00
CA SER A 92 -11.12 -1.49 15.39
C SER A 92 -11.76 -2.86 15.67
N ALA A 93 -10.98 -3.94 15.73
CA ALA A 93 -11.44 -5.24 16.16
C ALA A 93 -11.95 -5.21 17.62
N HIS A 94 -11.19 -4.57 18.52
CA HIS A 94 -11.56 -4.44 19.92
C HIS A 94 -12.86 -3.63 20.11
N LEU A 95 -12.98 -2.48 19.45
CA LEU A 95 -14.17 -1.63 19.51
C LEU A 95 -15.40 -2.30 18.88
N GLY A 96 -15.20 -3.09 17.82
CA GLY A 96 -16.26 -3.86 17.17
C GLY A 96 -16.58 -5.19 17.83
N LEU A 97 -15.94 -5.55 18.96
CA LEU A 97 -16.12 -6.83 19.65
C LEU A 97 -15.92 -8.07 18.74
N VAL A 98 -15.05 -7.95 17.73
CA VAL A 98 -14.69 -9.05 16.81
C VAL A 98 -13.32 -9.59 17.19
N SER A 99 -13.08 -10.88 16.97
CA SER A 99 -11.76 -11.45 17.18
C SER A 99 -10.72 -10.76 16.26
N PRO A 100 -9.51 -10.42 16.77
CA PRO A 100 -8.47 -9.78 15.96
C PRO A 100 -8.05 -10.60 14.74
N SER A 101 -7.99 -11.93 14.89
CA SER A 101 -7.65 -12.85 13.79
C SER A 101 -8.69 -12.82 12.68
N GLN A 102 -9.98 -12.76 13.02
CA GLN A 102 -11.05 -12.64 12.03
C GLN A 102 -10.94 -11.30 11.29
N ARG A 103 -10.73 -10.19 12.00
CA ARG A 103 -10.59 -8.88 11.36
C ARG A 103 -9.38 -8.81 10.42
N MET A 104 -8.25 -9.40 10.83
CA MET A 104 -7.07 -9.50 9.97
C MET A 104 -7.32 -10.38 8.75
N ALA A 105 -8.04 -11.49 8.90
CA ALA A 105 -8.41 -12.36 7.78
C ALA A 105 -9.35 -11.66 6.79
N GLU A 106 -10.28 -10.83 7.28
CA GLU A 106 -11.18 -10.01 6.44
C GLU A 106 -10.40 -8.98 5.59
N LEU A 107 -9.32 -8.41 6.13
CA LEU A 107 -8.53 -7.37 5.46
C LEU A 107 -7.34 -7.91 4.66
N ALA A 108 -6.88 -9.13 4.93
CA ALA A 108 -5.69 -9.70 4.31
C ALA A 108 -5.76 -9.77 2.77
N PRO A 109 -6.85 -10.27 2.14
CA PRO A 109 -6.94 -10.30 0.67
C PRO A 109 -6.83 -8.92 0.04
N LEU A 110 -7.41 -7.91 0.69
CA LEU A 110 -7.40 -6.52 0.22
C LEU A 110 -6.01 -5.89 0.37
N ALA A 111 -5.34 -6.14 1.50
CA ALA A 111 -3.95 -5.75 1.70
C ALA A 111 -3.04 -6.39 0.64
N MET A 112 -3.27 -7.67 0.31
CA MET A 112 -2.54 -8.36 -0.76
C MET A 112 -2.82 -7.76 -2.13
N ILE A 113 -4.06 -7.41 -2.47
CA ILE A 113 -4.40 -6.72 -3.72
C ILE A 113 -3.71 -5.35 -3.79
N GLY A 114 -3.72 -4.59 -2.70
CA GLY A 114 -3.03 -3.30 -2.64
C GLY A 114 -1.53 -3.45 -2.84
N TYR A 115 -0.93 -4.46 -2.20
CA TYR A 115 0.49 -4.78 -2.37
C TYR A 115 0.82 -5.27 -3.79
N ALA A 116 -0.03 -6.10 -4.39
CA ALA A 116 0.12 -6.53 -5.78
C ALA A 116 0.03 -5.34 -6.74
N GLY A 117 -0.90 -4.41 -6.50
CA GLY A 117 -1.00 -3.17 -7.27
C GLY A 117 0.24 -2.29 -7.13
N TYR A 118 0.78 -2.17 -5.91
CA TYR A 118 2.02 -1.45 -5.64
C TYR A 118 3.22 -2.04 -6.42
N GLU A 119 3.38 -3.36 -6.36
CA GLU A 119 4.45 -4.09 -7.07
C GLU A 119 4.27 -4.04 -8.59
N ALA A 120 3.03 -4.08 -9.09
CA ALA A 120 2.74 -3.90 -10.52
C ALA A 120 3.10 -2.50 -11.00
N ALA A 121 2.86 -1.48 -10.18
CA ALA A 121 3.17 -0.08 -10.48
C ALA A 121 4.67 0.24 -10.48
N CYS A 122 5.52 -0.67 -10.01
CA CYS A 122 6.98 -0.52 -10.04
C CYS A 122 7.54 -0.19 -11.44
N ILE A 123 6.88 -0.66 -12.52
CA ILE A 123 7.28 -0.31 -13.90
C ILE A 123 7.21 1.20 -14.19
N PHE A 124 6.32 1.93 -13.53
CA PHE A 124 6.17 3.38 -13.72
C PHE A 124 7.11 4.19 -12.82
N ARG A 125 7.77 3.54 -11.86
CA ARG A 125 8.64 4.18 -10.86
C ARG A 125 10.11 3.84 -11.06
N ASP A 126 10.45 3.17 -12.17
CA ASP A 126 11.75 2.56 -12.42
C ASP A 126 12.31 1.80 -11.20
N GLY A 127 11.38 1.28 -10.39
CA GLY A 127 11.67 0.60 -9.13
C GLY A 127 11.46 -0.90 -9.28
N CYS A 128 12.01 -1.69 -8.36
CA CYS A 128 11.72 -3.13 -8.24
C CYS A 128 12.20 -3.99 -9.43
N PHE A 129 13.29 -3.59 -10.11
CA PHE A 129 14.00 -4.46 -11.03
C PHE A 129 14.87 -5.47 -10.26
N GLY A 130 14.86 -6.71 -10.74
CA GLY A 130 15.66 -7.79 -10.20
C GLY A 130 17.06 -7.86 -10.80
N PRO A 131 17.73 -9.02 -10.71
CA PRO A 131 19.08 -9.17 -11.22
C PRO A 131 19.14 -8.97 -12.75
N ALA A 132 20.33 -8.62 -13.23
CA ALA A 132 20.64 -8.60 -14.65
C ALA A 132 20.34 -9.99 -15.25
N SER A 133 19.66 -10.01 -16.38
CA SER A 133 19.21 -11.25 -17.02
C SER A 133 19.12 -11.10 -18.53
N ALA A 134 19.16 -12.23 -19.25
CA ALA A 134 19.01 -12.23 -20.70
C ALA A 134 17.57 -11.94 -21.17
N ILE A 135 16.59 -12.04 -20.27
CA ILE A 135 15.15 -11.94 -20.56
C ILE A 135 14.53 -10.98 -19.55
N GLY A 136 13.91 -9.90 -20.02
CA GLY A 136 13.29 -8.92 -19.14
C GLY A 136 13.11 -7.56 -19.79
N LEU A 137 13.05 -6.52 -18.96
CA LEU A 137 12.90 -5.14 -19.38
C LEU A 137 14.23 -4.41 -19.27
N ARG A 138 14.46 -3.43 -20.15
CA ARG A 138 15.63 -2.54 -20.06
C ARG A 138 15.14 -1.15 -19.62
N PRO A 139 15.32 -0.78 -18.35
CA PRO A 139 14.82 0.48 -17.85
C PRO A 139 15.55 1.67 -18.50
N PRO A 140 14.90 2.84 -18.61
CA PRO A 140 15.57 4.07 -19.01
C PRO A 140 16.79 4.33 -18.11
N GLY A 141 17.93 4.69 -18.70
CA GLY A 141 19.16 4.98 -17.95
C GLY A 141 20.03 3.76 -17.60
N LEU A 142 19.59 2.54 -17.93
CA LEU A 142 20.37 1.31 -17.70
C LEU A 142 20.85 0.65 -19.01
N ALA A 143 22.09 0.17 -18.99
CA ALA A 143 22.71 -0.50 -20.13
C ALA A 143 22.31 -1.99 -20.24
N THR A 144 21.81 -2.56 -19.14
CA THR A 144 21.56 -3.99 -18.99
C THR A 144 20.06 -4.30 -18.90
N THR A 145 19.67 -5.45 -19.44
CA THR A 145 18.32 -6.00 -19.27
C THR A 145 18.18 -6.58 -17.86
N MET A 146 17.06 -6.29 -17.20
CA MET A 146 16.77 -6.71 -15.84
C MET A 146 15.45 -7.47 -15.77
N LEU A 147 15.38 -8.44 -14.86
CA LEU A 147 14.16 -9.21 -14.63
C LEU A 147 13.10 -8.31 -13.93
N PRO A 148 11.85 -8.20 -14.42
CA PRO A 148 10.82 -7.38 -13.79
C PRO A 148 10.22 -8.09 -12.57
N VAL A 149 10.97 -8.19 -11.47
CA VAL A 149 10.58 -8.93 -10.27
C VAL A 149 9.26 -8.44 -9.69
N GLY A 150 9.01 -7.12 -9.68
CA GLY A 150 7.74 -6.56 -9.20
C GLY A 150 6.50 -7.16 -9.89
N TRP A 151 6.57 -7.50 -11.18
CA TRP A 151 5.46 -8.15 -11.89
C TRP A 151 5.23 -9.59 -11.46
N PHE A 152 6.30 -10.34 -11.22
CA PHE A 152 6.19 -11.70 -10.70
C PHE A 152 5.63 -11.71 -9.28
N VAL A 153 6.08 -10.77 -8.43
CA VAL A 153 5.54 -10.61 -7.07
C VAL A 153 4.07 -10.19 -7.14
N ALA A 154 3.71 -9.22 -7.97
CA ALA A 154 2.33 -8.80 -8.16
C ALA A 154 1.43 -9.95 -8.61
N ALA A 155 1.88 -10.77 -9.57
CA ALA A 155 1.14 -11.94 -10.01
C ALA A 155 0.98 -12.98 -8.89
N ALA A 156 2.06 -13.31 -8.18
CA ALA A 156 2.04 -14.30 -7.11
C ALA A 156 1.13 -13.87 -5.95
N VAL A 157 1.25 -12.61 -5.51
CA VAL A 157 0.44 -12.05 -4.43
C VAL A 157 -1.01 -11.89 -4.88
N GLY A 158 -1.26 -11.43 -6.11
CA GLY A 158 -2.60 -11.30 -6.66
C GLY A 158 -3.34 -12.64 -6.77
N VAL A 159 -2.64 -13.70 -7.20
CA VAL A 159 -3.19 -15.06 -7.19
C VAL A 159 -3.44 -15.54 -5.77
N GLY A 160 -2.50 -15.31 -4.85
CA GLY A 160 -2.65 -15.67 -3.44
C GLY A 160 -3.79 -14.92 -2.73
N ALA A 161 -4.17 -13.73 -3.20
CA ALA A 161 -5.31 -12.99 -2.68
C ALA A 161 -6.67 -13.58 -3.12
N LEU A 162 -6.70 -14.35 -4.21
CA LEU A 162 -7.91 -14.91 -4.82
C LEU A 162 -8.15 -16.39 -4.49
N GLY A 163 -7.15 -17.08 -3.92
CA GLY A 163 -7.22 -18.50 -3.52
C GLY A 163 -7.59 -18.70 -2.06
#